data_AF-A0A9Y2NDX2-F1
#
_entry.id   AF-A0A9Y2NDX2-F1
#
_cell.length_a   1.000
_cell.length_b   1.000
_cell.length_c   1.000
_cell.angle_alpha   90.00
_cell.angle_beta   90.00
_cell.angle_gamma   90.00
#
_symmetry.space_group_name_H-M   'P 1'
#
loop_
_entity.id
_entity.type
_entity.pdbx_description
1 polymer ?
#
loop_
_entity_poly.entity_id
_entity_poly.type
_entity_poly.pdbx_seq_one_letter_code
_entity_poly.pdbx_strand_id
1 'polypeptide(L)'
;MGITEKPDPRRSAAELKQDTGLVTLLRSAVDATSDEDGWAPLAAVGNIILKRRPDFDARNYGYPKLSGLIEATTLFQVDRCSVGAGKPAVVYVLDDRQRTEPGLRAGQ
;
A
#
# COMPACT_ATOMS: atom_id res chain seq x y z
N MET A 1 6.08 -25.81 -5.90
CA MET A 1 7.43 -25.37 -5.49
C MET A 1 7.32 -23.96 -4.94
N GLY A 2 7.74 -23.77 -3.69
CA GLY A 2 8.26 -22.51 -3.11
C GLY A 2 7.38 -21.26 -3.09
N ILE A 3 6.72 -21.01 -1.95
CA ILE A 3 7.07 -19.86 -1.11
C ILE A 3 6.88 -20.24 0.36
N THR A 4 7.98 -20.63 0.98
CA THR A 4 8.10 -20.69 2.44
C THR A 4 8.02 -19.27 2.97
N GLU A 5 6.86 -18.86 3.47
CA GLU A 5 6.76 -17.69 4.34
C GLU A 5 7.46 -18.06 5.65
N LYS A 6 8.73 -17.70 5.78
CA LYS A 6 9.46 -17.81 7.03
C LYS A 6 8.74 -16.92 8.06
N PRO A 7 8.55 -17.37 9.31
CA PRO A 7 7.98 -16.55 10.37
C PRO A 7 9.04 -15.51 10.77
N ASP A 8 9.20 -14.47 9.97
CA ASP A 8 9.87 -13.25 10.37
C ASP A 8 9.00 -12.59 11.48
N PRO A 9 9.58 -11.84 12.43
CA PRO A 9 8.86 -11.09 13.47
C PRO A 9 8.08 -9.88 12.91
N ARG A 10 7.54 -10.02 11.69
CA ARG A 10 6.71 -9.05 11.01
C ARG A 10 5.40 -8.95 11.77
N ARG A 11 5.00 -7.71 12.08
CA ARG A 11 3.69 -7.47 12.69
C ARG A 11 2.59 -8.09 11.85
N SER A 12 1.66 -8.78 12.49
CA SER A 12 0.56 -9.41 11.78
C SER A 12 -0.36 -8.37 11.14
N ALA A 13 -1.09 -8.75 10.08
CA ALA A 13 -2.08 -7.88 9.43
C ALA A 13 -3.05 -7.22 10.42
N ALA A 14 -3.47 -7.96 11.45
CA ALA A 14 -4.30 -7.46 12.53
C ALA A 14 -3.64 -6.31 13.32
N GLU A 15 -2.37 -6.45 13.71
CA GLU A 15 -1.63 -5.39 14.42
C GLU A 15 -1.45 -4.15 13.55
N LEU A 16 -1.13 -4.33 12.27
CA LEU A 16 -1.01 -3.23 11.33
C LEU A 16 -2.34 -2.49 11.14
N LYS A 17 -3.44 -3.23 11.06
CA LYS A 17 -4.81 -2.70 10.97
C LYS A 17 -5.26 -1.98 12.25
N GLN A 18 -4.73 -2.37 13.41
CA GLN A 18 -5.01 -1.72 14.70
C GLN A 18 -4.24 -0.39 14.85
N ASP A 19 -3.17 -0.19 14.08
CA ASP A 19 -2.45 1.08 14.03
C ASP A 19 -3.21 2.09 13.15
N THR A 20 -4.16 2.81 13.77
CA THR A 20 -4.98 3.82 13.08
C THR A 20 -4.13 4.89 12.39
N GLY A 21 -2.97 5.23 12.95
CA GLY A 21 -2.06 6.22 12.37
C GLY A 21 -1.44 5.72 11.06
N LEU A 22 -0.94 4.48 11.05
CA LEU A 22 -0.45 3.79 9.87
C LEU A 22 -1.54 3.67 8.82
N VAL A 23 -2.70 3.15 9.20
CA VAL A 23 -3.82 2.93 8.28
C VAL A 23 -4.27 4.26 7.66
N THR A 24 -4.49 5.29 8.45
CA THR A 24 -4.91 6.61 7.95
C THR A 24 -3.86 7.20 7.01
N LEU A 25 -2.58 7.10 7.37
CA LEU A 25 -1.47 7.59 6.56
C LEU A 25 -1.38 6.88 5.22
N LEU A 26 -1.39 5.54 5.21
CA LEU A 26 -1.34 4.75 3.99
C LEU A 26 -2.52 5.07 3.08
N ARG A 27 -3.74 5.11 3.64
CA ARG A 27 -4.96 5.36 2.87
C ARG A 27 -4.96 6.75 2.25
N SER A 28 -4.58 7.75 3.04
CA SER A 28 -4.56 9.13 2.58
C SER A 28 -3.38 9.42 1.63
N ALA A 29 -2.31 8.64 1.68
CA ALA A 29 -1.23 8.68 0.69
C ALA A 29 -1.62 8.00 -0.62
N VAL A 30 -2.27 6.85 -0.56
CA VAL A 30 -2.82 6.16 -1.74
C VAL A 30 -3.85 7.03 -2.42
N ASP A 31 -4.85 7.57 -1.70
CA ASP A 31 -5.86 8.50 -2.23
C ASP A 31 -5.25 9.74 -2.90
N ALA A 32 -4.22 10.33 -2.29
CA ALA A 32 -3.56 11.51 -2.86
C ALA A 32 -2.67 11.21 -4.08
N THR A 33 -2.39 9.94 -4.38
CA THR A 33 -1.54 9.52 -5.49
C THR A 33 -2.22 8.55 -6.43
N SER A 34 -3.47 8.18 -6.15
CA SER A 34 -4.28 7.34 -7.02
C SER A 34 -4.70 8.14 -8.25
N ASP A 35 -4.47 7.54 -9.40
CA ASP A 35 -4.91 8.05 -10.69
C ASP A 35 -6.40 7.77 -10.93
N GLU A 36 -6.91 8.07 -12.13
CA GLU A 36 -8.32 7.92 -12.51
C GLU A 36 -8.83 6.47 -12.42
N ASP A 37 -7.94 5.48 -12.59
CA ASP A 37 -8.23 4.06 -12.40
C ASP A 37 -8.18 3.61 -10.92
N GLY A 38 -7.91 4.53 -9.98
CA GLY A 38 -7.77 4.28 -8.55
C GLY A 38 -6.42 3.69 -8.13
N TRP A 39 -5.56 3.31 -9.09
CA TRP A 39 -4.22 2.80 -8.82
C TRP A 39 -3.24 3.92 -8.51
N ALA A 40 -2.44 3.74 -7.46
CA ALA A 40 -1.43 4.68 -7.02
C ALA A 40 -0.02 4.08 -7.17
N PRO A 41 0.93 4.76 -7.84
CA PRO A 41 2.29 4.27 -7.92
C PRO A 41 2.96 4.29 -6.54
N LEU A 42 3.46 3.14 -6.07
CA LEU A 42 4.09 2.97 -4.75
C LEU A 42 5.21 3.98 -4.50
N ALA A 43 5.96 4.34 -5.54
CA ALA A 43 7.01 5.35 -5.45
C ALA A 43 6.44 6.73 -5.04
N ALA A 44 5.29 7.12 -5.62
CA ALA A 44 4.60 8.34 -5.23
C ALA A 44 3.98 8.21 -3.84
N VAL A 45 3.34 7.08 -3.53
CA VAL A 45 2.78 6.78 -2.20
C VAL A 45 3.86 6.95 -1.13
N GLY A 46 5.03 6.34 -1.31
CA GLY A 46 6.17 6.46 -0.39
C GLY A 46 6.65 7.91 -0.22
N ASN A 47 6.69 8.69 -1.31
CA ASN A 47 7.05 10.10 -1.25
C ASN A 47 6.02 10.92 -0.46
N ILE A 48 4.72 10.69 -0.66
CA ILE A 48 3.66 11.36 0.10
C ILE A 48 3.68 10.93 1.58
N ILE A 49 3.94 9.65 1.86
CA ILE A 49 4.09 9.15 3.24
C ILE A 49 5.21 9.90 3.94
N LEU A 50 6.41 10.00 3.34
CA LEU A 50 7.54 10.71 3.96
C LEU A 50 7.27 12.21 4.11
N LYS A 51 6.53 12.83 3.18
CA LYS A 51 6.10 14.23 3.32
C LYS A 51 5.14 14.45 4.48
N ARG A 52 4.22 13.51 4.72
CA ARG A 52 3.20 13.60 5.77
C ARG A 52 3.71 13.13 7.13
N ARG A 53 4.56 12.10 7.14
CA ARG A 53 5.15 11.47 8.32
C ARG A 53 6.61 11.11 8.00
N PRO A 54 7.55 12.07 8.14
CA PRO A 54 8.97 11.83 7.85
C PRO A 54 9.60 10.78 8.77
N ASP A 55 9.04 10.60 9.98
CA ASP A 55 9.44 9.56 10.94
C ASP A 55 8.94 8.16 10.57
N PHE A 56 8.23 8.01 9.45
CA PHE A 56 7.72 6.72 9.02
C PHE A 56 8.86 5.82 8.55
N ASP A 57 8.98 4.64 9.16
CA ASP A 57 9.93 3.60 8.76
C ASP A 57 9.28 2.22 8.80
N ALA A 58 9.35 1.48 7.68
CA ALA A 58 8.75 0.14 7.57
C ALA A 58 9.43 -0.91 8.46
N ARG A 59 10.70 -0.69 8.83
CA ARG A 59 11.48 -1.59 9.68
C ARG A 59 10.98 -1.59 11.12
N ASN A 60 10.38 -0.48 11.58
CA ASN A 60 9.70 -0.43 12.88
C ASN A 60 8.54 -1.45 12.98
N TYR A 61 8.02 -1.90 11.84
CA TYR A 61 6.95 -2.90 11.75
C TYR A 61 7.47 -4.31 11.40
N GLY A 62 8.80 -4.48 11.25
CA GLY A 62 9.43 -5.73 10.85
C GLY A 62 9.50 -5.95 9.33
N TYR A 63 9.18 -4.94 8.51
CA TYR A 63 9.17 -5.05 7.05
C TYR A 63 10.38 -4.36 6.41
N PRO A 64 11.11 -5.03 5.51
CA PRO A 64 12.27 -4.44 4.85
C PRO A 64 11.90 -3.43 3.75
N LYS A 65 10.66 -3.49 3.25
CA LYS A 65 10.16 -2.67 2.14
C LYS A 65 8.73 -2.23 2.41
N LEU A 66 8.39 -1.01 2.00
CA LEU A 66 7.03 -0.46 2.08
C LEU A 66 6.01 -1.34 1.35
N SER A 67 6.36 -1.88 0.17
CA SER A 67 5.46 -2.77 -0.58
C SER A 67 5.01 -3.98 0.25
N GLY A 68 5.95 -4.61 0.98
CA GLY A 68 5.64 -5.76 1.83
C GLY A 68 4.79 -5.38 3.04
N LEU A 69 5.02 -4.19 3.62
CA LEU A 69 4.19 -3.68 4.70
C LEU A 69 2.75 -3.46 4.23
N ILE A 70 2.58 -2.77 3.10
CA ILE A 70 1.27 -2.45 2.53
C ILE A 70 0.52 -3.74 2.17
N GLU A 71 1.16 -4.68 1.48
CA GLU A 71 0.59 -5.98 1.13
C GLU A 71 0.14 -6.74 2.38
N ALA A 72 0.97 -6.74 3.43
CA ALA A 72 0.62 -7.42 4.67
C ALA A 72 -0.51 -6.76 5.47
N THR A 73 -0.83 -5.48 5.24
CA THR A 73 -2.02 -4.89 5.88
C THR A 73 -3.31 -5.55 5.40
N THR A 74 -3.31 -6.24 4.25
CA THR A 74 -4.50 -6.83 3.59
C THR A 74 -5.63 -5.82 3.34
N LEU A 75 -5.33 -4.52 3.37
CA LEU A 75 -6.27 -3.43 3.09
C LEU A 75 -6.11 -2.89 1.67
N PHE A 76 -4.96 -3.14 1.06
CA PHE A 76 -4.59 -2.65 -0.25
C PHE A 76 -4.14 -3.80 -1.13
N GLN A 77 -4.43 -3.69 -2.42
CA GLN A 77 -3.86 -4.55 -3.43
C GLN A 77 -2.57 -3.96 -3.94
N VAL A 78 -1.54 -4.80 -4.02
CA VAL A 78 -0.23 -4.42 -4.54
C VAL A 78 0.00 -5.20 -5.83
N ASP A 79 0.09 -4.47 -6.94
CA ASP A 79 0.38 -5.06 -8.25
C ASP A 79 1.78 -4.65 -8.72
N ARG A 80 2.54 -5.61 -9.23
CA ARG A 80 3.91 -5.36 -9.73
C ARG A 80 3.92 -5.53 -11.23
N CYS A 81 3.78 -4.42 -11.94
CA CYS A 81 3.83 -4.40 -13.39
C CYS A 81 5.28 -4.22 -13.86
N SER A 82 5.82 -5.25 -14.51
CA SER A 82 7.09 -5.15 -15.23
C SER A 82 6.83 -4.59 -16.63
N VAL A 83 7.25 -3.34 -16.86
CA VAL A 83 6.94 -2.56 -18.08
C VAL A 83 7.82 -2.92 -19.31
N GLY A 84 8.27 -4.17 -19.42
CA GLY A 84 9.10 -4.67 -20.53
C GLY A 84 10.60 -4.74 -20.24
N ALA A 85 11.33 -5.44 -21.12
CA ALA A 85 12.75 -5.72 -20.97
C ALA A 85 13.59 -4.43 -20.93
N GLY A 86 14.21 -4.17 -19.77
CA GLY A 86 15.08 -3.01 -19.54
C GLY A 86 14.47 -1.87 -18.73
N LYS A 87 13.18 -1.91 -18.37
CA LYS A 87 12.56 -0.92 -17.49
C LYS A 87 12.45 -1.43 -16.04
N PRO A 88 12.62 -0.56 -15.03
CA PRO A 88 12.39 -0.94 -13.65
C PRO A 88 10.92 -1.34 -13.45
N ALA A 89 10.68 -2.41 -12.69
CA ALA A 89 9.33 -2.81 -12.34
C ALA A 89 8.65 -1.70 -11.54
N VAL A 90 7.45 -1.32 -11.96
CA VAL A 90 6.64 -0.32 -11.26
C VAL A 90 5.65 -1.06 -10.39
N VAL A 91 5.60 -0.66 -9.12
CA VAL A 91 4.65 -1.24 -8.15
C VAL A 91 3.50 -0.25 -8.00
N TYR A 92 2.29 -0.75 -8.12
CA TYR A 92 1.04 -0.01 -7.96
C TYR A 92 0.30 -0.52 -6.74
N VAL A 93 -0.43 0.39 -6.09
CA VAL A 93 -1.21 0.13 -4.88
C VAL A 93 -2.63 0.64 -5.09
N LEU A 94 -3.63 -0.17 -4.78
CA LEU A 94 -5.05 0.18 -4.84
C LEU A 94 -5.69 -0.06 -3.48
N ASP A 95 -6.45 0.89 -2.94
CA ASP A 95 -7.27 0.67 -1.74
C ASP A 95 -8.50 -0.17 -2.10
N ASP A 96 -8.71 -1.27 -1.39
CA ASP A 96 -9.78 -2.22 -1.68
C ASP A 96 -11.18 -1.59 -1.54
N ARG A 97 -11.32 -0.51 -0.76
CA ARG A 97 -12.59 0.22 -0.66
C ARG A 97 -12.93 0.99 -1.94
N GLN A 98 -11.94 1.35 -2.76
CA GLN A 98 -12.21 2.02 -4.05
C GLN A 98 -12.68 1.03 -5.13
N ARG A 99 -12.43 -0.28 -4.96
CA ARG A 99 -12.97 -1.31 -5.85
C ARG A 99 -14.45 -1.61 -5.56
N THR A 100 -14.86 -1.45 -4.30
CA THR A 100 -16.22 -1.74 -3.86
C THR A 100 -17.09 -0.50 -4.09
N GLU A 101 -17.74 -0.47 -5.27
CA GLU A 101 -18.78 0.47 -5.73
C GLU A 101 -18.35 1.73 -6.50
N PRO A 102 -18.43 1.72 -7.84
CA PRO A 102 -18.62 2.93 -8.64
C PRO A 102 -20.10 3.41 -8.72
N GLY A 103 -20.95 3.07 -7.74
CA GLY A 103 -22.41 3.01 -7.96
C GLY A 103 -23.35 3.97 -7.22
N LEU A 104 -22.94 4.69 -6.17
CA LEU A 104 -23.89 5.49 -5.39
C LEU A 104 -23.37 6.88 -5.02
N ARG A 105 -23.24 7.74 -6.03
CA ARG A 105 -23.49 9.17 -5.83
C ARG A 105 -24.98 9.43 -6.09
N ALA A 106 -25.80 8.98 -5.13
CA ALA A 106 -27.15 9.48 -4.97
C ALA A 106 -27.07 11.00 -4.72
N GLY A 107 -28.02 11.72 -5.31
CA GLY A 107 -27.99 13.18 -5.41
C GLY A 107 -27.89 13.93 -4.10
N GLN A 108 -27.31 15.12 -4.22
CA GLN A 108 -27.87 16.32 -3.62
C GLN A 108 -27.71 17.46 -4.61
#